data_AF-A0A3Q8XXV9-F1
#
_entry.id   AF-A0A3Q8XXV9-F1
#
_cell.length_a   1.000
_cell.length_b   1.000
_cell.length_c   1.000
_cell.angle_alpha   90.00
_cell.angle_beta   90.00
_cell.angle_gamma   90.00
#
_symmetry.space_group_name_H-M   'P 1'
#
loop_
_entity.id
_entity.type
_entity.pdbx_description
1 polymer ?
#
loop_
_entity_poly.entity_id
_entity_poly.type
_entity_poly.pdbx_seq_one_letter_code
_entity_poly.pdbx_strand_id
1 'polypeptide(L)'
;MALEDVVRPNAGGRLMVMAVAAVPLLFAISGLAIRYAAFASISAESGFTAYARALCRWDCAWYIGISEQGYERFPIPNHSNVGRWGFFPLYPMLMAAIRVVFPFQTILVATITSMFCSYAACLVAWPLLEKNMRAYILYCAFLLSGPFSFHFTTFLTEPLFVLLTSCVFLALKRSSYLAAGVSSALLSATRLVGVLVVFAIVIQMFKEHRERGGSMPSFPRWVLGRPDLLVAIFISPAGLFAYMLFLHLTVGDGFAFLHVQRAFGRVAGNPLVFLWDGLSAVPTTGWLPTAPQWSALAAVTGLALSAGLAVRRQYGAALFCAICIILPLITNLASMVRYVVGLAPLTMLLAVLLSASKLSCLAALFLFLGACYFMTAAWIGGYLALV
;
A
#
# COMPACT_ATOMS: atom_id res chain seq x y z
N MET A 1 9.72 1.91 60.31
CA MET A 1 9.79 3.14 59.49
C MET A 1 10.13 2.70 58.08
N ALA A 2 9.10 2.29 57.34
CA ALA A 2 9.20 1.70 56.00
C ALA A 2 8.45 2.65 55.07
N LEU A 3 9.19 3.38 54.23
CA LEU A 3 8.64 4.25 53.19
C LEU A 3 9.76 4.72 52.25
N GLU A 4 10.40 3.78 51.55
CA GLU A 4 11.20 4.09 50.35
C GLU A 4 11.08 2.95 49.32
N ASP A 5 9.87 2.75 48.80
CA ASP A 5 9.67 2.00 47.55
C ASP A 5 8.64 2.75 46.70
N VAL A 6 8.98 4.01 46.37
CA VAL A 6 8.25 4.81 45.40
C VAL A 6 8.77 4.47 44.00
N VAL A 7 8.02 3.61 43.32
CA VAL A 7 7.77 3.61 41.87
C VAL A 7 8.94 4.13 41.01
N ARG A 8 9.87 3.25 40.64
CA ARG A 8 10.68 3.47 39.43
C ARG A 8 9.76 3.27 38.22
N PRO A 9 9.46 4.30 37.40
CA PRO A 9 8.73 4.08 36.17
C PRO A 9 9.56 3.17 35.26
N ASN A 10 8.88 2.21 34.64
CA ASN A 10 9.41 1.11 33.84
C ASN A 10 10.29 1.64 32.67
N ALA A 11 11.58 1.94 32.93
CA ALA A 11 12.48 2.64 32.03
C ALA A 11 12.66 1.93 30.68
N GLY A 12 12.63 0.59 30.67
CA GLY A 12 12.68 -0.22 29.45
C GLY A 12 11.43 -0.07 28.56
N GLY A 13 10.25 0.15 29.15
CA GLY A 13 9.02 0.37 28.40
C GLY A 13 9.02 1.72 27.68
N ARG A 14 9.47 2.78 28.37
CA ARG A 14 9.61 4.12 27.77
C ARG A 14 10.64 4.12 26.64
N LEU A 15 11.78 3.48 26.85
CA LEU A 15 12.83 3.37 25.83
C LEU A 15 12.35 2.64 24.57
N MET A 16 11.56 1.57 24.73
CA MET A 16 10.99 0.85 23.60
C MET A 16 9.97 1.70 22.82
N VAL A 17 9.08 2.42 23.53
CA VAL A 17 8.12 3.33 22.87
C VAL A 17 8.85 4.42 22.09
N MET A 18 9.89 5.01 22.68
CA MET A 18 10.74 5.98 22.00
C MET A 18 11.42 5.37 20.77
N ALA A 19 11.96 4.15 20.87
CA ALA A 19 12.61 3.48 19.75
C ALA A 19 11.62 3.20 18.61
N VAL A 20 10.42 2.72 18.92
CA VAL A 20 9.36 2.47 17.93
C VAL A 20 8.95 3.75 17.20
N ALA A 21 8.96 4.90 17.86
CA ALA A 21 8.70 6.19 17.20
C ALA A 21 9.91 6.74 16.43
N ALA A 22 11.12 6.55 16.96
CA ALA A 22 12.36 7.13 16.44
C ALA A 22 12.90 6.41 15.21
N VAL A 23 12.80 5.07 15.15
CA VAL A 23 13.29 4.26 14.01
C VAL A 23 12.64 4.68 12.69
N PRO A 24 11.30 4.71 12.54
CA PRO A 24 10.70 5.18 11.30
C PRO A 24 10.99 6.66 11.04
N LEU A 25 11.14 7.50 12.07
CA LEU A 25 11.51 8.91 11.87
C LEU A 25 12.91 9.05 11.26
N LEU A 26 13.89 8.27 11.74
CA LEU A 26 15.24 8.19 11.18
C LEU A 26 15.20 7.81 9.70
N PHE A 27 14.37 6.82 9.32
CA PHE A 27 14.21 6.43 7.91
C PHE A 27 13.43 7.47 7.11
N ALA A 28 12.43 8.14 7.67
CA ALA A 28 11.74 9.23 6.98
C ALA A 28 12.72 10.37 6.62
N ILE A 29 13.60 10.75 7.55
CA ILE A 29 14.60 11.80 7.34
C ILE A 29 15.70 11.33 6.37
N SER A 30 16.31 10.16 6.61
CA SER A 30 17.39 9.66 5.75
C SER A 30 16.89 9.34 4.34
N GLY A 31 15.69 8.78 4.20
CA GLY A 31 15.07 8.51 2.91
C GLY A 31 14.76 9.80 2.15
N LEU A 32 14.25 10.83 2.83
CA LEU A 32 14.08 12.14 2.22
C LEU A 32 15.41 12.71 1.73
N ALA A 33 16.47 12.64 2.55
CA ALA A 33 17.79 13.13 2.17
C ALA A 33 18.35 12.38 0.95
N ILE A 34 18.27 11.05 0.93
CA ILE A 34 18.74 10.23 -0.19
C ILE A 34 17.95 10.56 -1.47
N ARG A 35 16.63 10.65 -1.39
CA ARG A 35 15.77 10.97 -2.55
C ARG A 35 16.01 12.38 -3.05
N TYR A 36 16.19 13.34 -2.15
CA TYR A 36 16.49 14.72 -2.52
C TYR A 36 17.87 14.83 -3.17
N ALA A 37 18.87 14.08 -2.70
CA ALA A 37 20.18 14.00 -3.36
C ALA A 37 20.08 13.42 -4.78
N ALA A 38 19.26 12.39 -4.99
CA ALA A 38 18.99 11.85 -6.33
C ALA A 38 18.26 12.84 -7.23
N PHE A 39 17.35 13.65 -6.68
CA PHE A 39 16.71 14.74 -7.40
C PHE A 39 17.73 15.84 -7.79
N ALA A 40 18.56 16.28 -6.84
CA ALA A 40 19.54 17.34 -7.04
C ALA A 40 20.67 16.95 -8.03
N SER A 41 20.93 15.66 -8.23
CA SER A 41 21.92 15.20 -9.21
C SER A 41 21.40 15.17 -10.65
N ILE A 42 20.09 15.27 -10.87
CA ILE A 42 19.45 15.16 -12.20
C ILE A 42 18.71 16.44 -12.59
N SER A 43 18.13 17.15 -11.61
CA SER A 43 17.36 18.36 -11.86
C SER A 43 18.22 19.62 -11.75
N ALA A 44 18.01 20.55 -12.69
CA ALA A 44 18.57 21.89 -12.62
C ALA A 44 17.78 22.79 -11.64
N GLU A 45 16.52 22.47 -11.35
CA GLU A 45 15.72 23.20 -10.37
C GLU A 45 16.08 22.75 -8.94
N SER A 46 16.02 23.69 -8.01
CA SER A 46 16.22 23.41 -6.59
C SER A 46 14.95 23.73 -5.79
N GLY A 47 14.88 23.20 -4.57
CA GLY A 47 13.77 23.45 -3.66
C GLY A 47 12.76 22.31 -3.59
N PHE A 48 12.05 22.28 -2.46
CA PHE A 48 11.18 21.15 -2.11
C PHE A 48 9.96 21.01 -3.03
N THR A 49 9.44 22.13 -3.55
CA THR A 49 8.34 22.11 -4.52
C THR A 49 8.76 21.46 -5.83
N ALA A 50 9.95 21.78 -6.35
CA ALA A 50 10.49 21.18 -7.56
C ALA A 50 10.74 19.68 -7.35
N TYR A 51 11.28 19.30 -6.19
CA TYR A 51 11.43 17.91 -5.76
C TYR A 51 10.08 17.15 -5.77
N ALA A 52 9.06 17.70 -5.11
CA ALA A 52 7.74 17.07 -5.03
C ALA A 52 7.10 16.92 -6.42
N ARG A 53 7.26 17.91 -7.29
CA ARG A 53 6.82 17.86 -8.69
C ARG A 53 7.58 16.82 -9.50
N ALA A 54 8.89 16.71 -9.33
CA ALA A 54 9.73 15.73 -10.04
C ALA A 54 9.36 14.28 -9.67
N LEU A 55 8.95 14.04 -8.43
CA LEU A 55 8.40 12.74 -8.01
C LEU A 55 6.98 12.48 -8.53
N CYS A 56 6.25 13.52 -8.94
CA CYS A 56 4.90 13.41 -9.48
C CYS A 56 4.94 12.95 -10.95
N ARG A 57 5.04 11.64 -11.15
CA ARG A 57 5.03 11.01 -12.48
C ARG A 57 3.79 10.14 -12.65
N TRP A 58 3.40 9.92 -13.92
CA TRP A 58 2.34 9.00 -14.32
C TRP A 58 1.00 9.31 -13.64
N ASP A 59 0.53 8.40 -12.78
CA ASP A 59 -0.77 8.48 -12.12
C ASP A 59 -0.94 9.69 -11.19
N CYS A 60 0.17 10.27 -10.73
CA CYS A 60 0.14 11.42 -9.83
C CYS A 60 -0.67 12.60 -10.37
N ALA A 61 -0.56 12.88 -11.68
CA ALA A 61 -1.30 13.97 -12.32
C ALA A 61 -2.82 13.77 -12.27
N TRP A 62 -3.30 12.52 -12.34
CA TRP A 62 -4.72 12.22 -12.21
C TRP A 62 -5.23 12.51 -10.79
N TYR A 63 -4.46 12.18 -9.76
CA TYR A 63 -4.83 12.48 -8.37
C TYR A 63 -4.83 13.99 -8.08
N ILE A 64 -3.86 14.74 -8.63
CA ILE A 64 -3.88 16.22 -8.57
C ILE A 64 -5.17 16.73 -9.19
N GLY A 65 -5.47 16.30 -10.42
CA GLY A 65 -6.67 16.70 -11.14
C GLY A 65 -7.95 16.46 -10.33
N ILE A 66 -8.12 15.28 -9.75
CA ILE A 66 -9.29 14.98 -8.90
C ILE A 66 -9.33 15.89 -7.67
N SER A 67 -8.20 16.10 -7.00
CA SER A 67 -8.16 16.93 -5.79
C SER A 67 -8.38 18.42 -6.05
N GLU A 68 -8.14 18.89 -7.27
CA GLU A 68 -8.26 20.30 -7.67
C GLU A 68 -9.57 20.62 -8.38
N GLN A 69 -10.06 19.69 -9.21
CA GLN A 69 -11.16 19.91 -10.14
C GLN A 69 -12.32 18.93 -9.93
N GLY A 70 -12.14 17.89 -9.11
CA GLY A 70 -13.10 16.81 -8.95
C GLY A 70 -13.09 15.83 -10.13
N TYR A 71 -14.15 15.03 -10.22
CA TYR A 71 -14.36 14.08 -11.30
C TYR A 71 -15.12 14.71 -12.47
N GLU A 72 -14.76 14.32 -13.69
CA GLU A 72 -15.45 14.78 -14.89
C GLU A 72 -16.81 14.08 -15.06
N ARG A 73 -17.79 14.82 -15.57
CA ARG A 73 -19.10 14.25 -15.96
C ARG A 73 -19.05 13.56 -17.32
N PHE A 74 -18.20 14.06 -18.21
CA PHE A 74 -17.98 13.53 -19.55
C PHE A 74 -16.48 13.27 -19.77
N PRO A 75 -16.10 12.36 -20.67
CA PRO A 75 -14.68 12.11 -20.95
C PRO A 75 -13.97 13.39 -21.41
N ILE A 76 -12.69 13.54 -21.05
CA ILE A 76 -11.90 14.73 -21.37
C ILE A 76 -11.57 14.72 -22.88
N PRO A 77 -12.05 15.69 -23.68
CA PRO A 77 -11.70 15.76 -25.10
C PRO A 77 -10.20 15.91 -25.30
N ASN A 78 -9.63 15.24 -26.31
CA ASN A 78 -8.21 15.30 -26.69
C ASN A 78 -7.20 14.71 -25.69
N HIS A 79 -7.65 14.15 -24.56
CA HIS A 79 -6.84 13.34 -23.63
C HIS A 79 -7.32 11.89 -23.64
N SER A 80 -7.03 11.19 -24.75
CA SER A 80 -7.50 9.81 -25.05
C SER A 80 -9.02 9.59 -24.87
N ASN A 81 -9.81 10.66 -24.76
CA ASN A 81 -11.23 10.65 -24.39
C ASN A 81 -11.50 9.83 -23.12
N VAL A 82 -10.72 10.07 -22.07
CA VAL A 82 -10.78 9.31 -20.80
C VAL A 82 -11.18 10.24 -19.65
N GLY A 83 -12.04 9.75 -18.75
CA GLY A 83 -12.34 10.40 -17.46
C GLY A 83 -11.49 9.83 -16.33
N ARG A 84 -11.32 10.57 -15.23
CA ARG A 84 -10.51 10.16 -14.07
C ARG A 84 -11.15 9.05 -13.21
N TRP A 85 -12.21 8.43 -13.69
CA TRP A 85 -13.06 7.48 -12.95
C TRP A 85 -12.31 6.21 -12.50
N GLY A 86 -11.19 5.87 -13.14
CA GLY A 86 -10.34 4.73 -12.76
C GLY A 86 -9.57 4.94 -11.46
N PHE A 87 -9.47 6.18 -10.97
CA PHE A 87 -8.75 6.55 -9.76
C PHE A 87 -9.74 6.74 -8.62
N PHE A 88 -9.53 5.98 -7.54
CA PHE A 88 -10.48 5.90 -6.43
C PHE A 88 -10.41 7.13 -5.50
N PRO A 89 -11.53 7.49 -4.84
CA PRO A 89 -11.72 8.85 -4.35
C PRO A 89 -11.03 9.17 -3.03
N LEU A 90 -10.79 8.20 -2.14
CA LEU A 90 -10.48 8.53 -0.74
C LEU A 90 -9.24 9.42 -0.60
N TYR A 91 -8.15 9.09 -1.28
CA TYR A 91 -6.91 9.85 -1.16
C TYR A 91 -6.97 11.25 -1.81
N PRO A 92 -7.39 11.41 -3.08
CA PRO A 92 -7.48 12.74 -3.66
C PRO A 92 -8.57 13.62 -3.02
N MET A 93 -9.67 13.04 -2.52
CA MET A 93 -10.69 13.81 -1.78
C MET A 93 -10.21 14.23 -0.40
N LEU A 94 -9.37 13.42 0.27
CA LEU A 94 -8.67 13.85 1.49
C LEU A 94 -7.78 15.07 1.19
N MET A 95 -7.07 15.07 0.06
CA MET A 95 -6.25 16.22 -0.33
C MET A 95 -7.11 17.45 -0.66
N ALA A 96 -8.25 17.28 -1.34
CA ALA A 96 -9.20 18.36 -1.58
C ALA A 96 -9.67 18.97 -0.25
N ALA A 97 -10.02 18.15 0.74
CA ALA A 97 -10.45 18.62 2.06
C ALA A 97 -9.34 19.38 2.81
N ILE A 98 -8.10 18.86 2.81
CA ILE A 98 -6.97 19.51 3.48
C ILE A 98 -6.66 20.87 2.81
N ARG A 99 -6.76 20.96 1.48
CA ARG A 99 -6.53 22.21 0.74
C ARG A 99 -7.53 23.32 1.04
N VAL A 100 -8.75 22.99 1.48
CA VAL A 100 -9.71 24.01 1.96
C VAL A 100 -9.17 24.75 3.18
N VAL A 101 -8.37 24.08 4.01
CA VAL A 101 -7.82 24.63 5.26
C VAL A 101 -6.42 25.21 5.05
N PHE A 102 -5.61 24.60 4.19
CA PHE A 102 -4.21 24.96 3.98
C PHE A 102 -3.96 25.48 2.55
N PRO A 103 -3.53 26.75 2.37
CA PRO A 103 -3.30 27.37 1.06
C PRO A 103 -1.94 27.00 0.44
N PHE A 104 -1.52 25.74 0.56
CA PHE A 104 -0.28 25.25 -0.04
C PHE A 104 -0.54 24.53 -1.37
N GLN A 105 0.51 24.39 -2.18
CA GLN A 105 0.41 23.63 -3.43
C GLN A 105 0.00 22.18 -3.16
N THR A 106 -0.94 21.67 -3.95
CA THR A 106 -1.52 20.32 -3.83
C THR A 106 -0.46 19.24 -3.70
N ILE A 107 0.57 19.28 -4.56
CA ILE A 107 1.62 18.27 -4.57
C ILE A 107 2.44 18.27 -3.28
N LEU A 108 2.66 19.44 -2.66
CA LEU A 108 3.39 19.56 -1.40
C LEU A 108 2.60 18.92 -0.25
N VAL A 109 1.32 19.29 -0.15
CA VAL A 109 0.40 18.74 0.87
C VAL A 109 0.29 17.23 0.72
N ALA A 110 0.15 16.74 -0.51
CA ALA A 110 0.08 15.31 -0.78
C ALA A 110 1.37 14.57 -0.48
N THR A 111 2.55 15.13 -0.82
CA THR A 111 3.84 14.53 -0.46
C THR A 111 4.02 14.42 1.04
N ILE A 112 3.71 15.48 1.80
CA ILE A 112 3.79 15.46 3.27
C ILE A 112 2.81 14.45 3.85
N THR A 113 1.58 14.40 3.32
CA THR A 113 0.57 13.44 3.79
C THR A 113 0.98 12.00 3.48
N SER A 114 1.53 11.72 2.29
CA SER A 114 2.06 10.41 1.93
C SER A 114 3.14 9.97 2.91
N MET A 115 4.11 10.84 3.22
CA MET A 115 5.17 10.56 4.20
C MET A 115 4.59 10.29 5.59
N PHE A 116 3.58 11.05 6.02
CA PHE A 116 2.89 10.83 7.29
C PHE A 116 2.15 9.48 7.31
N CYS A 117 1.44 9.12 6.24
CA CYS A 117 0.76 7.83 6.13
C CYS A 117 1.76 6.67 6.21
N SER A 118 2.91 6.76 5.53
CA SER A 118 3.96 5.75 5.59
C SER A 118 4.61 5.65 6.97
N TYR A 119 4.86 6.79 7.63
CA TYR A 119 5.33 6.82 9.02
C TYR A 119 4.32 6.15 9.96
N ALA A 120 3.04 6.50 9.86
CA ALA A 120 1.97 5.89 10.64
C ALA A 120 1.84 4.38 10.38
N ALA A 121 2.00 3.94 9.13
CA ALA A 121 2.00 2.52 8.78
C ALA A 121 3.12 1.77 9.49
N CYS A 122 4.32 2.37 9.58
CA CYS A 122 5.41 1.81 10.38
C CYS A 122 5.04 1.71 11.86
N LEU A 123 4.37 2.68 12.47
CA LEU A 123 3.94 2.57 13.88
C LEU A 123 2.94 1.41 14.09
N VAL A 124 1.98 1.27 13.17
CA VAL A 124 0.98 0.20 13.19
C VAL A 124 1.62 -1.18 12.98
N ALA A 125 2.72 -1.25 12.22
CA ALA A 125 3.44 -2.49 11.93
C ALA A 125 4.14 -3.11 13.14
N TRP A 126 4.51 -2.32 14.16
CA TRP A 126 5.26 -2.81 15.32
C TRP A 126 4.61 -4.04 16.01
N PRO A 127 3.33 -3.99 16.43
CA PRO A 127 2.65 -5.16 16.99
C PRO A 127 2.44 -6.27 15.96
N LEU A 128 2.35 -5.97 14.66
CA LEU A 128 2.16 -6.97 13.60
C LEU A 128 3.43 -7.79 13.36
N LEU A 129 4.60 -7.18 13.50
CA LEU A 129 5.92 -7.80 13.40
C LEU A 129 6.36 -8.51 14.69
N GLU A 130 5.41 -8.81 15.58
CA GLU A 130 5.65 -9.54 16.84
C GLU A 130 6.74 -8.91 17.72
N LYS A 131 6.90 -7.57 17.64
CA LYS A 131 7.94 -6.81 18.36
C LYS A 131 9.38 -7.23 17.99
N ASN A 132 9.58 -7.82 16.82
CA ASN A 132 10.91 -8.11 16.29
C ASN A 132 11.55 -6.83 15.74
N MET A 133 12.50 -6.27 16.49
CA MET A 133 13.18 -5.02 16.14
C MET A 133 13.97 -5.09 14.82
N ARG A 134 14.56 -6.23 14.45
CA ARG A 134 15.30 -6.36 13.18
C ARG A 134 14.36 -6.31 11.99
N ALA A 135 13.27 -7.06 12.05
CA ALA A 135 12.22 -7.02 11.02
C ALA A 135 11.57 -5.62 10.97
N TYR A 136 11.38 -4.97 12.13
CA TYR A 136 10.86 -3.62 12.21
C TYR A 136 11.74 -2.58 11.50
N ILE A 137 13.04 -2.59 11.78
CA ILE A 137 14.02 -1.73 11.11
C ILE A 137 13.98 -1.95 9.60
N LEU A 138 13.98 -3.20 9.13
CA LEU A 138 13.93 -3.50 7.69
C LEU A 138 12.63 -3.06 7.03
N TYR A 139 11.49 -3.22 7.71
CA TYR A 139 10.20 -2.75 7.20
C TYR A 139 10.16 -1.23 7.10
N CYS A 140 10.62 -0.51 8.13
CA CYS A 140 10.73 0.95 8.12
C CYS A 140 11.69 1.43 7.03
N ALA A 141 12.86 0.80 6.92
CA ALA A 141 13.83 1.09 5.87
C ALA A 141 13.24 0.86 4.48
N PHE A 142 12.53 -0.25 4.25
CA PHE A 142 11.92 -0.55 2.96
C PHE A 142 10.88 0.50 2.53
N LEU A 143 9.95 0.87 3.42
CA LEU A 143 8.91 1.86 3.15
C LEU A 143 9.49 3.27 2.96
N LEU A 144 10.36 3.70 3.87
CA LEU A 144 10.73 5.12 4.01
C LEU A 144 12.06 5.46 3.36
N SER A 145 12.97 4.50 3.16
CA SER A 145 14.32 4.69 2.58
C SER A 145 14.75 3.55 1.66
N GLY A 146 13.80 2.78 1.12
CA GLY A 146 14.06 1.59 0.33
C GLY A 146 13.97 1.84 -1.17
N PRO A 147 14.13 0.77 -1.98
CA PRO A 147 14.16 0.86 -3.44
C PRO A 147 12.89 1.47 -4.04
N PHE A 148 11.74 1.29 -3.42
CA PHE A 148 10.44 1.76 -3.92
C PHE A 148 9.83 2.87 -3.06
N SER A 149 10.64 3.49 -2.20
CA SER A 149 10.19 4.49 -1.22
C SER A 149 9.59 5.76 -1.85
N PHE A 150 9.87 6.03 -3.12
CA PHE A 150 9.24 7.12 -3.87
C PHE A 150 7.71 6.90 -4.04
N HIS A 151 7.22 5.66 -4.18
CA HIS A 151 5.78 5.36 -4.20
C HIS A 151 5.10 5.72 -2.88
N PHE A 152 5.85 5.64 -1.78
CA PHE A 152 5.41 5.96 -0.43
C PHE A 152 5.59 7.43 -0.05
N THR A 153 6.15 8.25 -0.96
CA THR A 153 6.44 9.68 -0.74
C THR A 153 5.66 10.59 -1.68
N THR A 154 5.40 10.18 -2.92
CA THR A 154 4.68 11.00 -3.91
C THR A 154 3.16 10.92 -3.76
N PHE A 155 2.41 11.72 -4.52
CA PHE A 155 0.94 11.73 -4.49
C PHE A 155 0.37 10.52 -5.25
N LEU A 156 0.48 9.35 -4.63
CA LEU A 156 -0.16 8.11 -5.05
C LEU A 156 -0.90 7.46 -3.88
N THR A 157 -1.77 6.49 -4.14
CA THR A 157 -2.65 5.90 -3.11
C THR A 157 -1.96 4.85 -2.23
N GLU A 158 -0.78 4.37 -2.62
CA GLU A 158 -0.03 3.31 -1.93
C GLU A 158 0.28 3.60 -0.44
N PRO A 159 0.72 4.80 -0.03
CA PRO A 159 0.95 5.12 1.40
C PRO A 159 -0.30 4.91 2.25
N LEU A 160 -1.44 5.43 1.79
CA LEU A 160 -2.72 5.30 2.50
C LEU A 160 -3.24 3.86 2.46
N PHE A 161 -3.08 3.17 1.33
CA PHE A 161 -3.45 1.77 1.18
C PHE A 161 -2.67 0.86 2.15
N VAL A 162 -1.35 1.06 2.27
CA VAL A 162 -0.48 0.31 3.20
C VAL A 162 -0.86 0.59 4.65
N LEU A 163 -1.13 1.85 5.02
CA LEU A 163 -1.59 2.23 6.35
C LEU A 163 -2.91 1.53 6.70
N LEU A 164 -3.94 1.68 5.84
CA LEU A 164 -5.26 1.12 6.09
C LEU A 164 -5.24 -0.42 6.09
N THR A 165 -4.47 -1.05 5.21
CA THR A 165 -4.26 -2.50 5.23
C THR A 165 -3.65 -2.94 6.57
N SER A 166 -2.62 -2.22 7.04
CA SER A 166 -1.98 -2.50 8.34
C SER A 166 -2.97 -2.31 9.50
N CYS A 167 -3.82 -1.28 9.44
CA CYS A 167 -4.89 -1.05 10.43
C CYS A 167 -5.90 -2.20 10.46
N VAL A 168 -6.33 -2.71 9.29
CA VAL A 168 -7.22 -3.88 9.21
C VAL A 168 -6.57 -5.09 9.90
N PHE A 169 -5.34 -5.45 9.54
CA PHE A 169 -4.68 -6.60 10.16
C PHE A 169 -4.38 -6.40 11.65
N LEU A 170 -4.12 -5.17 12.10
CA LEU A 170 -3.97 -4.88 13.53
C LEU A 170 -5.30 -5.03 14.27
N ALA A 171 -6.40 -4.56 13.69
CA ALA A 171 -7.73 -4.73 14.24
C ALA A 171 -8.13 -6.21 14.32
N LEU A 172 -7.83 -6.98 13.27
CA LEU A 172 -8.01 -8.44 13.25
C LEU A 172 -7.17 -9.16 14.30
N LYS A 173 -5.91 -8.75 14.50
CA LYS A 173 -5.05 -9.29 15.57
C LYS A 173 -5.61 -9.01 16.97
N ARG A 174 -6.41 -7.95 17.13
CA ARG A 174 -7.08 -7.56 18.37
C ARG A 174 -8.53 -8.05 18.46
N SER A 175 -9.00 -8.87 17.52
CA SER A 175 -10.41 -9.28 17.38
C SER A 175 -11.41 -8.10 17.38
N SER A 176 -10.97 -6.92 16.95
CA SER A 176 -11.81 -5.73 16.82
C SER A 176 -12.41 -5.66 15.41
N TYR A 177 -13.46 -6.44 15.19
CA TYR A 177 -14.07 -6.57 13.86
C TYR A 177 -14.70 -5.27 13.34
N LEU A 178 -15.28 -4.45 14.22
CA LEU A 178 -15.83 -3.15 13.81
C LEU A 178 -14.74 -2.22 13.28
N ALA A 179 -13.59 -2.13 13.97
CA ALA A 179 -12.46 -1.34 13.50
C ALA A 179 -11.86 -1.90 12.20
N ALA A 180 -11.83 -3.23 12.04
CA ALA A 180 -11.43 -3.88 10.79
C ALA A 180 -12.40 -3.54 9.64
N GLY A 181 -13.71 -3.57 9.89
CA GLY A 181 -14.75 -3.21 8.93
C GLY A 181 -14.66 -1.75 8.49
N VAL A 182 -14.56 -0.81 9.44
CA VAL A 182 -14.40 0.63 9.12
C VAL A 182 -13.10 0.88 8.35
N SER A 183 -12.00 0.26 8.76
CA SER A 183 -10.72 0.37 8.04
C SER A 183 -10.82 -0.24 6.63
N SER A 184 -11.56 -1.34 6.46
CA SER A 184 -11.86 -1.96 5.17
C SER A 184 -12.73 -1.05 4.30
N ALA A 185 -13.72 -0.38 4.87
CA ALA A 185 -14.57 0.58 4.15
C ALA A 185 -13.71 1.67 3.52
N LEU A 186 -12.82 2.28 4.32
CA LEU A 186 -11.85 3.27 3.85
C LEU A 186 -10.89 2.66 2.83
N LEU A 187 -10.38 1.46 3.07
CA LEU A 187 -9.46 0.77 2.17
C LEU A 187 -10.10 0.54 0.79
N SER A 188 -11.37 0.10 0.74
CA SER A 188 -12.12 -0.10 -0.50
C SER A 188 -12.36 1.21 -1.28
N ALA A 189 -12.39 2.36 -0.59
CA ALA A 189 -12.44 3.68 -1.22
C ALA A 189 -11.07 4.20 -1.68
N THR A 190 -9.96 3.55 -1.33
CA THR A 190 -8.62 3.90 -1.86
C THR A 190 -8.30 3.21 -3.18
N ARG A 191 -8.70 1.95 -3.33
CA ARG A 191 -8.42 1.09 -4.48
C ARG A 191 -9.46 -0.04 -4.55
N LEU A 192 -9.81 -0.47 -5.77
CA LEU A 192 -10.73 -1.59 -5.99
C LEU A 192 -10.36 -2.84 -5.19
N VAL A 193 -9.09 -3.26 -5.24
CA VAL A 193 -8.61 -4.46 -4.54
C VAL A 193 -8.74 -4.38 -3.02
N GLY A 194 -8.92 -3.18 -2.46
CA GLY A 194 -9.13 -2.97 -1.03
C GLY A 194 -10.38 -3.66 -0.48
N VAL A 195 -11.42 -3.82 -1.31
CA VAL A 195 -12.65 -4.53 -0.92
C VAL A 195 -12.40 -6.00 -0.57
N LEU A 196 -11.37 -6.60 -1.17
CA LEU A 196 -11.07 -8.03 -1.05
C LEU A 196 -10.54 -8.40 0.34
N VAL A 197 -10.16 -7.41 1.16
CA VAL A 197 -9.74 -7.67 2.55
C VAL A 197 -10.88 -8.24 3.41
N VAL A 198 -12.14 -8.10 2.98
CA VAL A 198 -13.30 -8.73 3.63
C VAL A 198 -13.12 -10.24 3.75
N PHE A 199 -12.46 -10.89 2.80
CA PHE A 199 -12.16 -12.33 2.91
C PHE A 199 -11.19 -12.62 4.05
N ALA A 200 -10.20 -11.76 4.28
CA ALA A 200 -9.29 -11.90 5.43
C ALA A 200 -10.05 -11.73 6.76
N ILE A 201 -11.01 -10.80 6.79
CA ILE A 201 -11.89 -10.59 7.95
C ILE A 201 -12.71 -11.85 8.25
N VAL A 202 -13.39 -12.40 7.24
CA VAL A 202 -14.22 -13.61 7.39
C VAL A 202 -13.37 -14.84 7.75
N ILE A 203 -12.18 -14.99 7.18
CA ILE A 203 -11.25 -16.07 7.54
C ILE A 203 -10.81 -15.95 9.00
N GLN A 204 -10.54 -14.73 9.49
CA GLN A 204 -10.20 -14.52 10.89
C GLN A 204 -11.38 -14.81 11.82
N MET A 205 -12.59 -14.40 11.45
CA MET A 205 -13.83 -14.77 12.17
C MET A 205 -14.00 -16.29 12.25
N PHE A 206 -13.76 -17.00 11.14
CA PHE A 206 -13.84 -18.45 11.10
C PHE A 206 -12.77 -19.11 11.97
N LYS A 207 -11.53 -18.61 11.94
CA LYS A 207 -10.45 -19.09 12.81
C LYS A 207 -10.82 -18.94 14.28
N GLU A 208 -11.32 -17.77 14.68
CA GLU A 208 -11.75 -17.52 16.05
C GLU A 208 -12.92 -18.43 16.47
N HIS A 209 -13.89 -18.66 15.57
CA HIS A 209 -14.98 -19.61 15.80
C HIS A 209 -14.47 -21.04 16.03
N ARG A 210 -13.50 -21.49 15.23
CA ARG A 210 -12.85 -22.81 15.39
C ARG A 210 -12.07 -22.93 16.69
N GLU A 211 -11.34 -21.89 17.08
CA GLU A 211 -10.59 -21.83 18.35
C GLU A 211 -11.51 -21.91 19.58
N ARG A 212 -12.75 -21.44 19.44
CA ARG A 212 -13.81 -21.55 20.47
C ARG A 212 -14.56 -22.89 20.45
N GLY A 213 -14.12 -23.87 19.65
CA GLY A 213 -14.74 -25.20 19.55
C GLY A 213 -15.91 -25.28 18.58
N GLY A 214 -16.17 -24.23 17.79
CA GLY A 214 -17.22 -24.20 16.79
C GLY A 214 -17.01 -25.19 15.64
N SER A 215 -18.06 -25.88 15.23
CA SER A 215 -18.04 -26.73 14.02
C SER A 215 -18.15 -25.89 12.74
N MET A 216 -17.68 -26.41 11.59
CA MET A 216 -17.83 -25.70 10.30
C MET A 216 -19.30 -25.38 9.96
N PRO A 217 -20.28 -26.28 10.15
CA PRO A 217 -21.69 -25.98 9.86
C PRO A 217 -22.33 -24.94 10.79
N SER A 218 -21.77 -24.72 11.99
CA SER A 218 -22.31 -23.75 12.94
C SER A 218 -21.82 -22.32 12.70
N PHE A 219 -20.81 -22.12 11.84
CA PHE A 219 -20.22 -20.81 11.59
C PHE A 219 -21.23 -19.76 11.08
N PRO A 220 -22.09 -20.04 10.07
CA PRO A 220 -23.06 -19.05 9.62
C PRO A 220 -24.03 -18.63 10.72
N ARG A 221 -24.52 -19.58 11.53
CA ARG A 221 -25.40 -19.29 12.68
C ARG A 221 -24.71 -18.43 13.73
N TRP A 222 -23.42 -18.68 13.97
CA TRP A 222 -22.62 -17.89 14.90
C TRP A 222 -22.43 -16.44 14.41
N VAL A 223 -22.14 -16.23 13.13
CA VAL A 223 -22.03 -14.89 12.53
C VAL A 223 -23.38 -14.17 12.57
N LEU A 224 -24.47 -14.84 12.20
CA LEU A 224 -25.81 -14.25 12.22
C LEU A 224 -26.29 -13.86 13.63
N GLY A 225 -25.85 -14.60 14.66
CA GLY A 225 -26.14 -14.28 16.06
C GLY A 225 -25.29 -13.14 16.64
N ARG A 226 -24.37 -12.58 15.86
CA ARG A 226 -23.40 -11.57 16.31
C ARG A 226 -23.47 -10.31 15.43
N PRO A 227 -24.28 -9.31 15.82
CA PRO A 227 -24.49 -8.12 14.99
C PRO A 227 -23.20 -7.34 14.74
N ASP A 228 -22.24 -7.38 15.67
CA ASP A 228 -20.91 -6.77 15.54
C ASP A 228 -20.13 -7.33 14.33
N LEU A 229 -20.24 -8.64 14.08
CA LEU A 229 -19.58 -9.31 12.96
C LEU A 229 -20.28 -9.01 11.63
N LEU A 230 -21.62 -9.01 11.62
CA LEU A 230 -22.40 -8.65 10.45
C LEU A 230 -22.12 -7.22 10.01
N VAL A 231 -22.13 -6.27 10.94
CA VAL A 231 -21.80 -4.87 10.64
C VAL A 231 -20.40 -4.76 10.04
N ALA A 232 -19.41 -5.49 10.59
CA ALA A 232 -18.06 -5.50 10.03
C ALA A 232 -18.02 -6.01 8.58
N ILE A 233 -18.76 -7.08 8.25
CA ILE A 233 -18.83 -7.63 6.88
C ILE A 233 -19.53 -6.65 5.93
N PHE A 234 -20.69 -6.11 6.33
CA PHE A 234 -21.49 -5.24 5.46
C PHE A 234 -20.89 -3.85 5.25
N ILE A 235 -20.18 -3.31 6.24
CA ILE A 235 -19.51 -2.02 6.10
C ILE A 235 -18.21 -2.14 5.29
N SER A 236 -17.59 -3.32 5.24
CA SER A 236 -16.31 -3.54 4.53
C SER A 236 -16.29 -3.05 3.07
N PRO A 237 -17.33 -3.28 2.23
CA PRO A 237 -17.39 -2.75 0.87
C PRO A 237 -18.01 -1.34 0.74
N ALA A 238 -18.37 -0.67 1.84
CA ALA A 238 -19.13 0.57 1.79
C ALA A 238 -18.42 1.70 1.01
N GLY A 239 -17.09 1.76 1.07
CA GLY A 239 -16.31 2.76 0.32
C GLY A 239 -16.41 2.57 -1.21
N LEU A 240 -16.29 1.32 -1.67
CA LEU A 240 -16.51 0.98 -3.07
C LEU A 240 -17.95 1.30 -3.50
N PHE A 241 -18.95 0.89 -2.72
CA PHE A 241 -20.35 1.13 -3.09
C PHE A 241 -20.74 2.60 -3.06
N ALA A 242 -20.19 3.39 -2.13
CA ALA A 242 -20.36 4.84 -2.15
C ALA A 242 -19.79 5.46 -3.43
N TYR A 243 -18.63 4.98 -3.90
CA TYR A 243 -18.04 5.44 -5.15
C TYR A 243 -18.83 5.00 -6.39
N MET A 244 -19.33 3.76 -6.40
CA MET A 244 -20.22 3.28 -7.47
C MET A 244 -21.51 4.10 -7.56
N LEU A 245 -22.13 4.40 -6.41
CA LEU A 245 -23.31 5.26 -6.35
C LEU A 245 -22.99 6.67 -6.85
N PHE A 246 -21.87 7.25 -6.42
CA PHE A 246 -21.41 8.54 -6.91
C PHE A 246 -21.29 8.54 -8.45
N LEU A 247 -20.58 7.57 -9.03
CA LEU A 247 -20.41 7.46 -10.48
C LEU A 247 -21.74 7.25 -11.21
N HIS A 248 -22.64 6.44 -10.66
CA HIS A 248 -23.97 6.24 -11.24
C HIS A 248 -24.78 7.54 -11.28
N LEU A 249 -24.73 8.34 -10.20
CA LEU A 249 -25.46 9.61 -10.12
C LEU A 249 -24.82 10.73 -10.96
N THR A 250 -23.50 10.75 -11.13
CA THR A 250 -22.81 11.84 -11.83
C THR A 250 -22.51 11.56 -13.30
N VAL A 251 -22.26 10.30 -13.66
CA VAL A 251 -21.85 9.86 -15.01
C VAL A 251 -22.93 8.98 -15.65
N GLY A 252 -23.81 8.36 -14.86
CA GLY A 252 -24.80 7.38 -15.33
C GLY A 252 -24.27 5.93 -15.32
N ASP A 253 -22.98 5.71 -15.05
CA ASP A 253 -22.33 4.40 -15.06
C ASP A 253 -21.61 4.12 -13.73
N GLY A 254 -22.21 3.29 -12.88
CA GLY A 254 -21.63 2.91 -11.59
C GLY A 254 -20.36 2.06 -11.70
N PHE A 255 -20.07 1.50 -12.88
CA PHE A 255 -18.89 0.71 -13.19
C PHE A 255 -17.89 1.45 -14.08
N ALA A 256 -17.99 2.78 -14.20
CA ALA A 256 -17.08 3.56 -15.04
C ALA A 256 -15.59 3.33 -14.74
N PHE A 257 -15.23 3.08 -13.48
CA PHE A 257 -13.86 2.74 -13.05
C PHE A 257 -13.32 1.44 -13.68
N LEU A 258 -14.19 0.51 -14.04
CA LEU A 258 -13.87 -0.75 -14.71
C LEU A 258 -13.83 -0.56 -16.23
N HIS A 259 -14.81 0.13 -16.81
CA HIS A 259 -14.90 0.34 -18.26
C HIS A 259 -13.73 1.20 -18.77
N VAL A 260 -13.31 2.21 -18.01
CA VAL A 260 -12.20 3.10 -18.36
C VAL A 260 -10.86 2.36 -18.50
N GLN A 261 -10.71 1.17 -17.89
CA GLN A 261 -9.48 0.38 -17.99
C GLN A 261 -9.12 0.03 -19.45
N ARG A 262 -10.12 -0.13 -20.33
CA ARG A 262 -9.89 -0.39 -21.77
C ARG A 262 -9.12 0.75 -22.45
N ALA A 263 -9.37 1.99 -22.04
CA ALA A 263 -8.64 3.15 -22.58
C ALA A 263 -7.18 3.20 -22.13
N PHE A 264 -6.83 2.47 -21.05
CA PHE A 264 -5.46 2.25 -20.60
C PHE A 264 -4.83 0.97 -21.18
N GLY A 265 -5.43 0.38 -22.22
CA GLY A 265 -4.92 -0.84 -22.85
C GLY A 265 -5.02 -2.09 -21.96
N ARG A 266 -5.85 -2.06 -20.91
CA ARG A 266 -6.08 -3.21 -20.03
C ARG A 266 -7.26 -4.01 -20.54
N VAL A 267 -6.96 -5.15 -21.15
CA VAL A 267 -7.95 -6.09 -21.70
C VAL A 267 -7.78 -7.43 -20.99
N ALA A 268 -8.88 -8.05 -20.59
CA ALA A 268 -8.82 -9.35 -19.94
C ALA A 268 -8.19 -10.40 -20.87
N GLY A 269 -7.26 -11.17 -20.31
CA GLY A 269 -6.51 -12.21 -21.00
C GLY A 269 -6.02 -13.29 -20.04
N ASN A 270 -5.10 -14.13 -20.51
CA ASN A 270 -4.58 -15.23 -19.70
C ASN A 270 -3.39 -14.76 -18.84
N PRO A 271 -3.50 -14.78 -17.49
CA PRO A 271 -2.43 -14.34 -16.60
C PRO A 271 -1.11 -15.11 -16.78
N LEU A 272 -1.16 -16.38 -17.16
CA LEU A 272 0.04 -17.18 -17.41
C LEU A 272 0.77 -16.75 -18.68
N VAL A 273 0.03 -16.33 -19.71
CA VAL A 273 0.60 -15.80 -20.94
C VAL A 273 1.28 -14.46 -20.65
N PHE A 274 0.62 -13.56 -19.92
CA PHE A 274 1.25 -12.29 -19.54
C PHE A 274 2.53 -12.47 -18.72
N LEU A 275 2.54 -13.44 -17.78
CA LEU A 275 3.77 -13.80 -17.05
C LEU A 275 4.86 -14.32 -17.99
N TRP A 276 4.51 -15.22 -18.91
CA TRP A 276 5.45 -15.76 -19.88
C TRP A 276 6.03 -14.67 -20.78
N ASP A 277 5.19 -13.80 -21.34
CA ASP A 277 5.61 -12.70 -22.20
C ASP A 277 6.52 -11.72 -21.44
N GLY A 278 6.19 -11.41 -20.19
CA GLY A 278 7.01 -10.56 -19.34
C GLY A 278 8.37 -11.17 -19.00
N LEU A 279 8.43 -12.46 -18.68
CA LEU A 279 9.67 -13.16 -18.34
C LEU A 279 10.56 -13.40 -19.58
N SER A 280 9.94 -13.67 -20.73
CA SER A 280 10.62 -13.95 -22.00
C SER A 280 11.00 -12.68 -22.78
N ALA A 281 10.57 -11.50 -22.33
CA ALA A 281 10.94 -10.22 -22.95
C ALA A 281 12.47 -10.05 -22.98
N VAL A 282 13.04 -9.82 -24.16
CA VAL A 282 14.48 -9.66 -24.36
C VAL A 282 14.86 -8.19 -24.20
N PRO A 283 15.84 -7.84 -23.34
CA PRO A 283 16.35 -6.48 -23.26
C PRO A 283 16.91 -6.02 -24.60
N THR A 284 16.36 -4.94 -25.14
CA THR A 284 16.86 -4.32 -26.39
C THR A 284 18.07 -3.42 -26.15
N THR A 285 18.29 -3.00 -24.89
CA THR A 285 19.38 -2.10 -24.48
C THR A 285 20.04 -2.61 -23.20
N GLY A 286 21.26 -3.13 -23.33
CA GLY A 286 22.08 -3.58 -22.19
C GLY A 286 21.60 -4.87 -21.51
N TRP A 287 22.07 -5.07 -20.28
CA TRP A 287 21.85 -6.31 -19.50
C TRP A 287 20.81 -6.16 -18.39
N LEU A 288 20.19 -4.98 -18.25
CA LEU A 288 19.22 -4.71 -17.19
C LEU A 288 17.84 -5.28 -17.54
N PRO A 289 17.09 -5.82 -16.57
CA PRO A 289 15.74 -6.31 -16.84
C PRO A 289 14.82 -5.18 -17.33
N THR A 290 14.01 -5.49 -18.33
CA THR A 290 12.98 -4.59 -18.89
C THR A 290 11.82 -4.40 -17.90
N ALA A 291 11.00 -3.37 -18.09
CA ALA A 291 9.83 -3.12 -17.24
C ALA A 291 8.83 -4.31 -17.16
N PRO A 292 8.54 -5.03 -18.28
CA PRO A 292 7.78 -6.27 -18.23
C PRO A 292 8.44 -7.36 -17.39
N GLN A 293 9.77 -7.53 -17.48
CA GLN A 293 10.50 -8.51 -16.68
C GLN A 293 10.43 -8.18 -15.19
N TRP A 294 10.66 -6.92 -14.79
CA TRP A 294 10.51 -6.48 -13.40
C TRP A 294 9.11 -6.76 -12.86
N SER A 295 8.09 -6.48 -13.68
CA SER A 295 6.70 -6.66 -13.32
C SER A 295 6.30 -8.13 -13.18
N ALA A 296 6.78 -8.99 -14.08
CA ALA A 296 6.58 -10.43 -13.99
C ALA A 296 7.29 -11.04 -12.79
N LEU A 297 8.55 -10.66 -12.55
CA LEU A 297 9.32 -11.08 -11.38
C LEU A 297 8.66 -10.65 -10.08
N ALA A 298 8.11 -9.43 -10.02
CA ALA A 298 7.35 -8.96 -8.86
C ALA A 298 6.08 -9.79 -8.65
N ALA A 299 5.33 -10.11 -9.71
CA ALA A 299 4.14 -10.96 -9.62
C ALA A 299 4.48 -12.34 -9.05
N VAL A 300 5.47 -13.02 -9.64
CA VAL A 300 5.93 -14.35 -9.22
C VAL A 300 6.43 -14.31 -7.77
N THR A 301 7.26 -13.33 -7.42
CA THR A 301 7.76 -13.16 -6.06
C THR A 301 6.63 -12.90 -5.07
N GLY A 302 5.67 -12.05 -5.43
CA GLY A 302 4.52 -11.72 -4.59
C GLY A 302 3.60 -12.93 -4.36
N LEU A 303 3.37 -13.76 -5.38
CA LEU A 303 2.62 -15.01 -5.26
C LEU A 303 3.38 -16.05 -4.41
N ALA A 304 4.70 -16.16 -4.57
CA ALA A 304 5.53 -17.02 -3.73
C ALA A 304 5.51 -16.59 -2.26
N LEU A 305 5.60 -15.28 -1.98
CA LEU A 305 5.46 -14.74 -0.63
C LEU A 305 4.04 -14.95 -0.08
N SER A 306 3.00 -14.87 -0.93
CA SER A 306 1.62 -15.19 -0.53
C SER A 306 1.48 -16.66 -0.14
N ALA A 307 2.12 -17.58 -0.87
CA ALA A 307 2.21 -18.98 -0.47
C ALA A 307 2.99 -19.15 0.84
N GLY A 308 4.07 -18.39 1.04
CA GLY A 308 4.82 -18.34 2.30
C GLY A 308 3.96 -17.90 3.51
N LEU A 309 3.06 -16.93 3.32
CA LEU A 309 2.07 -16.55 4.32
C LEU A 309 1.10 -17.70 4.64
N ALA A 310 0.63 -18.44 3.62
CA ALA A 310 -0.25 -19.58 3.79
C ALA A 310 0.42 -20.73 4.55
N VAL A 311 1.70 -21.03 4.25
CA VAL A 311 2.51 -22.02 4.99
C VAL A 311 2.65 -21.62 6.47
N ARG A 312 2.77 -20.32 6.76
CA ARG A 312 2.77 -19.77 8.13
C ARG A 312 1.38 -19.67 8.77
N ARG A 313 0.35 -20.29 8.17
CA ARG A 313 -1.05 -20.30 8.62
C ARG A 313 -1.69 -18.91 8.71
N GLN A 314 -1.18 -17.93 7.95
CA GLN A 314 -1.76 -16.59 7.82
C GLN A 314 -2.70 -16.52 6.60
N TYR A 315 -3.69 -17.42 6.56
CA TYR A 315 -4.52 -17.65 5.37
C TYR A 315 -5.27 -16.40 4.87
N GLY A 316 -5.77 -15.56 5.79
CA GLY A 316 -6.45 -14.31 5.42
C GLY A 316 -5.52 -13.33 4.68
N ALA A 317 -4.30 -13.15 5.18
CA ALA A 317 -3.30 -12.31 4.53
C ALA A 317 -2.81 -12.92 3.20
N ALA A 318 -2.58 -14.23 3.19
CA ALA A 318 -2.17 -14.96 1.98
C ALA A 318 -3.19 -14.81 0.85
N LEU A 319 -4.47 -15.07 1.13
CA LEU A 319 -5.54 -14.97 0.15
C LEU A 319 -5.72 -13.53 -0.34
N PHE A 320 -5.75 -12.56 0.58
CA PHE A 320 -5.85 -11.15 0.22
C PHE A 320 -4.74 -10.73 -0.74
N CYS A 321 -3.48 -11.02 -0.42
CA CYS A 321 -2.34 -10.68 -1.27
C CYS A 321 -2.39 -11.41 -2.62
N ALA A 322 -2.73 -12.70 -2.64
CA ALA A 322 -2.82 -13.47 -3.88
C ALA A 322 -3.88 -12.88 -4.82
N ILE A 323 -5.09 -12.57 -4.33
CA ILE A 323 -6.14 -11.99 -5.17
C ILE A 323 -5.75 -10.59 -5.64
N CYS A 324 -5.14 -9.76 -4.78
CA CYS A 324 -4.65 -8.43 -5.15
C CYS A 324 -3.60 -8.45 -6.27
N ILE A 325 -2.89 -9.56 -6.45
CA ILE A 325 -1.91 -9.75 -7.54
C ILE A 325 -2.58 -10.37 -8.77
N ILE A 326 -3.40 -11.42 -8.59
CA ILE A 326 -4.04 -12.14 -9.68
C ILE A 326 -5.02 -11.24 -10.43
N LEU A 327 -5.81 -10.43 -9.72
CA LEU A 327 -6.84 -9.58 -10.34
C LEU A 327 -6.27 -8.63 -11.40
N PRO A 328 -5.24 -7.79 -11.12
CA PRO A 328 -4.62 -6.99 -12.16
C PRO A 328 -3.89 -7.83 -13.22
N LEU A 329 -3.29 -8.96 -12.83
CA LEU A 329 -2.56 -9.85 -13.74
C LEU A 329 -3.46 -10.47 -14.82
N ILE A 330 -4.78 -10.56 -14.59
CA ILE A 330 -5.76 -10.96 -15.61
C ILE A 330 -5.79 -9.96 -16.79
N THR A 331 -5.33 -8.72 -16.61
CA THR A 331 -5.36 -7.71 -17.68
C THR A 331 -4.00 -7.47 -18.34
N ASN A 332 -2.94 -7.26 -17.55
CA ASN A 332 -1.56 -7.13 -18.03
C ASN A 332 -0.59 -7.07 -16.83
N LEU A 333 0.69 -6.84 -17.12
CA LEU A 333 1.75 -6.65 -16.12
C LEU A 333 1.98 -5.19 -15.72
N ALA A 334 1.24 -4.24 -16.30
CA ALA A 334 1.43 -2.83 -16.00
C ALA A 334 1.18 -2.58 -14.50
N SER A 335 1.99 -1.71 -13.88
CA SER A 335 1.92 -1.41 -12.45
C SER A 335 2.21 -2.56 -11.48
N MET A 336 2.62 -3.75 -11.93
CA MET A 336 2.64 -4.93 -11.06
C MET A 336 3.62 -4.81 -9.88
N VAL A 337 4.81 -4.23 -10.11
CA VAL A 337 5.77 -3.95 -9.03
C VAL A 337 5.12 -3.09 -7.95
N ARG A 338 4.45 -2.00 -8.35
CA ARG A 338 3.74 -1.09 -7.45
C ARG A 338 2.64 -1.79 -6.67
N TYR A 339 1.87 -2.67 -7.31
CA TYR A 339 0.84 -3.46 -6.65
C TYR A 339 1.41 -4.39 -5.58
N VAL A 340 2.51 -5.10 -5.88
CA VAL A 340 3.13 -6.06 -4.96
C VAL A 340 3.78 -5.36 -3.77
N VAL A 341 4.54 -4.28 -4.00
CA VAL A 341 5.22 -3.55 -2.91
C VAL A 341 4.23 -2.81 -2.00
N GLY A 342 3.05 -2.46 -2.51
CA GLY A 342 1.96 -1.88 -1.73
C GLY A 342 1.22 -2.87 -0.82
N LEU A 343 1.50 -4.18 -0.90
CA LEU A 343 0.87 -5.17 -0.03
C LEU A 343 1.63 -5.29 1.28
N ALA A 344 1.13 -4.63 2.32
CA ALA A 344 1.73 -4.60 3.65
C ALA A 344 2.08 -6.00 4.22
N PRO A 345 1.23 -7.04 4.10
CA PRO A 345 1.59 -8.36 4.62
C PRO A 345 2.81 -8.99 3.93
N LEU A 346 2.98 -8.76 2.62
CA LEU A 346 4.12 -9.31 1.87
C LEU A 346 5.42 -8.62 2.26
N THR A 347 5.39 -7.28 2.38
CA THR A 347 6.58 -6.50 2.76
C THR A 347 6.98 -6.74 4.21
N MET A 348 6.02 -6.96 5.11
CA MET A 348 6.29 -7.43 6.48
C MET A 348 6.91 -8.83 6.49
N LEU A 349 6.38 -9.79 5.71
CA LEU A 349 6.97 -11.13 5.62
C LEU A 349 8.40 -11.06 5.07
N LEU A 350 8.64 -10.28 4.01
CA LEU A 350 9.97 -10.07 3.45
C LEU A 350 10.95 -9.54 4.51
N ALA A 351 10.54 -8.54 5.29
CA ALA A 351 11.33 -8.00 6.38
C ALA A 351 11.64 -9.05 7.46
N VAL A 352 10.67 -9.91 7.81
CA VAL A 352 10.88 -11.02 8.74
C VAL A 352 11.90 -12.03 8.17
N LEU A 353 11.79 -12.42 6.91
CA LEU A 353 12.70 -13.36 6.27
C LEU A 353 14.14 -12.82 6.20
N LEU A 354 14.32 -11.55 5.80
CA LEU A 354 15.63 -10.90 5.73
C LEU A 354 16.23 -10.60 7.12
N SER A 355 15.40 -10.59 8.17
CA SER A 355 15.86 -10.39 9.55
C SER A 355 16.43 -11.65 10.23
N ALA A 356 16.44 -12.79 9.52
CA ALA A 356 16.82 -14.10 10.08
C ALA A 356 18.23 -14.12 10.70
N SER A 357 19.20 -13.47 10.07
CA SER A 357 20.56 -13.31 10.60
C SER A 357 20.96 -11.83 10.65
N LYS A 358 21.90 -11.49 11.53
CA LYS A 358 22.44 -10.12 11.61
C LYS A 358 23.07 -9.69 10.30
N LEU A 359 23.80 -10.59 9.63
CA LEU A 359 24.46 -10.32 8.35
C LEU A 359 23.44 -10.08 7.24
N SER A 360 22.41 -10.92 7.12
CA SER A 360 21.34 -10.74 6.13
C SER A 360 20.59 -9.42 6.35
N CYS A 361 20.30 -9.09 7.62
CA CYS A 361 19.66 -7.84 7.99
C CYS A 361 20.51 -6.61 7.61
N LEU A 362 21.80 -6.63 7.92
CA LEU A 362 22.70 -5.52 7.56
C LEU A 362 22.85 -5.41 6.03
N ALA A 363 23.06 -6.52 5.33
CA ALA A 363 23.15 -6.54 3.88
C ALA A 363 21.88 -5.98 3.23
N ALA A 364 20.70 -6.43 3.66
CA ALA A 364 19.42 -5.91 3.18
C ALA A 364 19.26 -4.41 3.45
N LEU A 365 19.67 -3.93 4.63
CA LEU A 365 19.60 -2.51 4.98
C LEU A 365 20.49 -1.67 4.06
N PHE A 366 21.75 -2.08 3.83
CA PHE A 366 22.64 -1.39 2.90
C PHE A 366 22.10 -1.39 1.48
N LEU A 367 21.57 -2.52 1.02
CA LEU A 367 20.95 -2.63 -0.30
C LEU A 367 19.74 -1.70 -0.44
N PHE A 368 18.88 -1.60 0.59
CA PHE A 368 17.72 -0.70 0.56
C PHE A 368 18.13 0.76 0.44
N LEU A 369 19.08 1.21 1.27
CA LEU A 369 19.57 2.58 1.27
C LEU A 369 20.27 2.94 -0.05
N GLY A 370 21.11 2.05 -0.57
CA GLY A 370 21.77 2.25 -1.86
C GLY A 370 20.78 2.27 -3.02
N ALA A 371 19.86 1.31 -3.06
CA ALA A 371 18.85 1.23 -4.12
C ALA A 371 17.87 2.42 -4.09
N CYS A 372 17.59 3.00 -2.92
CA CYS A 372 16.75 4.19 -2.80
C CYS A 372 17.22 5.34 -3.70
N TYR A 373 18.53 5.61 -3.75
CA TYR A 373 19.10 6.65 -4.61
C TYR A 373 18.87 6.32 -6.10
N PHE A 374 19.34 5.16 -6.55
CA PHE A 374 19.30 4.78 -7.97
C PHE A 374 17.87 4.60 -8.50
N MET A 375 16.99 4.03 -7.71
CA MET A 375 15.59 3.84 -8.11
C MET A 375 14.82 5.16 -8.14
N THR A 376 15.13 6.10 -7.25
CA THR A 376 14.56 7.45 -7.29
C THR A 376 15.05 8.22 -8.51
N ALA A 377 16.34 8.13 -8.82
CA ALA A 377 16.92 8.68 -10.03
C ALA A 377 16.23 8.11 -11.30
N ALA A 378 16.05 6.79 -11.36
CA ALA A 378 15.37 6.12 -12.47
C ALA A 378 13.89 6.50 -12.59
N TRP A 379 13.19 6.66 -11.46
CA TRP A 379 11.79 7.14 -11.41
C TRP A 379 11.67 8.58 -11.95
N ILE A 380 12.51 9.49 -11.46
CA ILE A 380 12.53 10.89 -11.92
C ILE A 380 12.91 10.97 -13.39
N GLY A 381 13.88 10.18 -13.84
CA GLY A 381 14.32 10.13 -15.25
C GLY A 381 13.31 9.50 -16.21
N GLY A 382 12.24 8.86 -15.71
CA GLY A 382 11.22 8.20 -16.54
C GLY A 382 11.63 6.85 -17.12
N TYR A 383 12.84 6.37 -16.82
CA TYR A 383 13.33 5.05 -17.24
C TYR A 383 12.61 3.90 -16.56
N LEU A 384 11.98 4.17 -15.42
CA LEU A 384 11.22 3.21 -14.64
C LEU A 384 9.71 3.38 -14.91
N ALA A 385 9.23 2.85 -16.02
CA ALA A 385 7.80 2.74 -16.31
C ALA A 385 7.20 1.54 -15.54
N LEU A 386 7.15 1.66 -14.21
CA LEU A 386 6.45 0.70 -13.34
C LEU A 386 4.96 1.04 -13.18
N VAL A 387 4.34 1.67 -14.20
CA VAL A 387 2.92 2.06 -14.21
C VAL A 387 2.20 1.45 -15.39
#